data_AF-A0A952FFF4-F1
#
_entry.id   AF-A0A952FFF4-F1
#
_cell.length_a   1.000
_cell.length_b   1.000
_cell.length_c   1.000
_cell.angle_alpha   90.00
_cell.angle_beta   90.00
_cell.angle_gamma   90.00
#
_symmetry.space_group_name_H-M   'P 1'
#
loop_
_entity.id
_entity.type
_entity.pdbx_description
1 polymer ?
#
loop_
_entity_poly.entity_id
_entity_poly.type
_entity_poly.pdbx_seq_one_letter_code
_entity_poly.pdbx_strand_id
1 'polypeptide(L)'
;MLYGGVAALAGLAGAGVAWWKFQPRQVDEKIVAPAPGAATGNATDAFWSLNFDTPDGKNLSMSSFRGKLLLVNFWATWCPPCVEELP
;
A
#
# COMPACT_ATOMS: atom_id res chain seq x y z
N MET A 1 16.53 -4.98 45.72
CA MET A 1 17.30 -5.44 44.53
C MET A 1 16.41 -6.19 43.53
N LEU A 2 15.60 -7.16 43.95
CA LEU A 2 14.71 -7.93 43.06
C LEU A 2 13.72 -7.09 42.23
N TYR A 3 13.03 -6.13 42.84
CA TYR A 3 12.04 -5.28 42.15
C TYR A 3 12.64 -4.36 41.08
N GLY A 4 13.88 -3.91 41.25
CA GLY A 4 14.57 -3.09 40.24
C GLY A 4 14.88 -3.88 38.97
N GLY A 5 15.26 -5.16 39.12
CA GLY A 5 15.49 -6.06 37.99
C GLY A 5 14.20 -6.35 37.21
N VAL A 6 13.09 -6.59 37.92
CA VAL A 6 11.79 -6.85 37.28
C VAL A 6 11.28 -5.63 36.50
N ALA A 7 11.42 -4.42 37.06
CA ALA A 7 11.01 -3.19 36.40
C ALA A 7 11.82 -2.91 35.12
N ALA A 8 13.14 -3.12 35.15
CA ALA A 8 14.00 -2.95 33.98
C ALA A 8 13.65 -3.93 32.84
N LEU A 9 13.40 -5.20 33.17
CA LEU A 9 12.99 -6.21 32.19
C LEU A 9 11.64 -5.89 31.55
N ALA A 10 10.65 -5.46 32.35
CA ALA A 10 9.34 -5.05 31.83
C ALA A 10 9.45 -3.81 30.92
N GLY A 11 10.28 -2.83 31.28
CA GLY A 11 10.53 -1.64 30.46
C GLY A 11 11.17 -1.97 29.10
N LEU A 12 12.20 -2.82 29.09
CA LEU A 12 12.88 -3.23 27.86
C LEU A 12 11.97 -4.08 26.96
N ALA A 13 11.21 -5.01 27.54
CA ALA A 13 10.24 -5.81 26.80
C ALA A 13 9.14 -4.93 26.19
N GLY A 14 8.59 -4.00 26.98
CA GLY A 14 7.58 -3.05 26.50
C GLY A 14 8.09 -2.17 25.36
N ALA A 15 9.30 -1.64 25.48
CA ALA A 15 9.93 -0.84 24.42
C ALA A 15 10.18 -1.67 23.14
N GLY A 16 10.64 -2.91 23.25
CA GLY A 16 10.84 -3.80 22.10
C GLY A 16 9.55 -4.17 21.39
N VAL A 17 8.48 -4.48 22.14
CA VAL A 17 7.16 -4.78 21.57
C VAL A 17 6.55 -3.55 20.91
N ALA A 18 6.65 -2.38 21.55
CA ALA A 18 6.20 -1.13 20.97
C ALA A 18 6.94 -0.84 19.66
N TRP A 19 8.26 -0.99 19.64
CA TRP A 19 9.04 -0.78 18.43
C TRP A 19 8.56 -1.71 17.32
N TRP A 20 8.44 -3.03 17.55
CA TRP A 20 7.97 -4.00 16.55
C TRP A 20 6.56 -3.72 16.03
N LYS A 21 5.63 -3.35 16.91
CA LYS A 21 4.24 -3.07 16.55
C LYS A 21 4.09 -1.78 15.76
N PHE A 22 4.95 -0.79 16.02
CA PHE A 22 4.92 0.53 15.38
C PHE A 22 6.03 0.73 14.34
N GLN A 23 6.77 -0.32 13.95
CA GLN A 23 7.61 -0.23 12.76
C GLN A 23 6.67 0.01 11.57
N PRO A 24 6.87 1.07 10.77
CA PRO A 24 6.10 1.23 9.55
C PRO A 24 6.42 0.01 8.68
N ARG A 25 5.41 -0.85 8.46
CA ARG A 25 5.50 -1.94 7.48
C ARG A 25 5.99 -1.33 6.17
N GLN A 26 7.28 -1.52 5.89
CA GLN A 26 7.84 -1.22 4.58
C GLN A 26 7.05 -2.09 3.61
N VAL A 27 6.57 -1.51 2.50
CA VAL A 27 5.88 -2.27 1.47
C VAL A 27 6.82 -3.41 1.07
N ASP A 28 6.48 -4.64 1.45
CA ASP A 28 7.34 -5.79 1.25
C ASP A 28 7.66 -5.91 -0.24
N GLU A 29 8.94 -5.97 -0.59
CA GLU A 29 9.40 -6.16 -1.98
C GLU A 29 8.77 -7.40 -2.64
N LYS A 30 8.32 -8.36 -1.82
CA LYS A 30 7.55 -9.54 -2.26
C LYS A 30 6.16 -9.22 -2.83
N ILE A 31 5.61 -8.05 -2.55
CA ILE A 31 4.38 -7.51 -3.16
C ILE A 31 4.69 -6.88 -4.54
N VAL A 32 5.96 -6.55 -4.82
CA VAL A 32 6.44 -6.08 -6.13
C VAL A 32 6.85 -7.25 -7.03
N ALA A 33 6.65 -8.50 -6.59
CA ALA A 33 6.75 -9.64 -7.47
C ALA A 33 5.73 -9.48 -8.62
N PRO A 34 6.17 -9.48 -9.90
CA PRO A 34 5.26 -9.27 -11.02
C PRO A 34 4.16 -10.33 -10.99
N ALA A 35 2.90 -9.89 -11.05
CA ALA A 35 1.76 -10.79 -11.15
C ALA A 35 1.94 -11.75 -12.35
N PRO A 36 1.44 -13.00 -12.29
CA PRO A 36 1.50 -13.91 -13.43
C PRO A 36 0.85 -13.27 -14.66
N GLY A 37 1.65 -12.99 -15.69
CA GLY A 37 1.22 -12.28 -16.92
C GLY A 37 1.58 -10.79 -16.98
N ALA A 38 2.24 -10.23 -15.96
CA ALA A 38 2.79 -8.89 -16.02
C ALA A 38 3.96 -8.82 -17.01
N ALA A 39 4.02 -7.74 -17.79
CA ALA A 39 5.08 -7.49 -18.75
C ALA A 39 6.46 -7.49 -18.06
N THR A 40 7.43 -8.20 -18.65
CA THR A 40 8.81 -8.34 -18.15
C THR A 40 9.60 -7.04 -18.38
N GLY A 41 9.22 -5.97 -17.69
CA GLY A 41 9.78 -4.63 -17.84
C GLY A 41 9.66 -3.80 -16.56
N ASN A 42 10.07 -2.53 -16.62
CA ASN A 42 9.96 -1.59 -15.50
C ASN A 42 8.49 -1.48 -15.05
N ALA A 43 8.23 -1.56 -13.74
CA ALA A 43 6.89 -1.42 -13.16
C ALA A 43 6.17 -0.13 -13.62
N THR A 44 6.92 0.93 -13.90
CA THR A 44 6.38 2.17 -14.48
C THR A 44 5.82 1.94 -15.89
N ASP A 45 6.54 1.22 -16.76
CA ASP A 45 6.06 0.92 -18.12
C ASP A 45 4.86 -0.03 -18.08
N ALA A 46 4.89 -1.02 -17.17
CA ALA A 46 3.77 -1.89 -16.92
C ALA A 46 2.52 -1.09 -16.49
N PHE A 47 2.66 -0.17 -15.53
CA PHE A 47 1.56 0.71 -15.09
C PHE A 47 0.93 1.48 -16.26
N TRP A 48 1.76 2.05 -17.14
CA TRP A 48 1.26 2.81 -18.27
C TRP A 48 0.63 1.97 -19.39
N SER A 49 0.90 0.66 -19.41
CA SER A 49 0.27 -0.28 -20.34
C SER A 49 -1.09 -0.81 -19.87
N LEU A 50 -1.51 -0.46 -18.65
CA LEU A 50 -2.79 -0.90 -18.08
C LEU A 50 -3.98 -0.29 -18.84
N ASN A 51 -5.03 -1.10 -18.96
CA ASN A 51 -6.32 -0.70 -19.51
C ASN A 51 -7.43 -1.16 -18.55
N PHE A 52 -8.41 -0.30 -18.32
CA PHE A 52 -9.53 -0.53 -17.41
C PHE A 52 -10.86 -0.30 -18.13
N ASP A 53 -11.91 -0.94 -17.64
CA ASP A 53 -13.26 -0.65 -18.08
C ASP A 53 -13.84 0.52 -17.27
N THR A 54 -14.35 1.52 -17.96
CA THR A 54 -15.15 2.58 -17.36
C THR A 54 -16.56 2.07 -17.01
N PRO A 55 -17.29 2.73 -16.09
CA PRO A 55 -18.69 2.41 -15.83
C PRO A 55 -19.59 2.42 -17.06
N ASP A 56 -19.24 3.22 -18.08
CA ASP A 56 -19.96 3.32 -19.34
C ASP A 56 -19.56 2.24 -20.36
N GLY A 57 -18.71 1.28 -19.97
CA GLY A 57 -18.24 0.18 -20.83
C GLY A 57 -17.16 0.57 -21.85
N LYS A 58 -16.63 1.80 -21.78
CA LYS A 58 -15.49 2.24 -22.61
C LYS A 58 -14.18 1.75 -22.00
N ASN A 59 -13.18 1.53 -22.85
CA ASN A 59 -11.81 1.25 -22.42
C ASN A 59 -11.09 2.55 -22.02
N LEU A 60 -10.49 2.54 -20.83
CA LEU A 60 -9.65 3.60 -20.28
C LEU A 60 -8.19 3.14 -20.22
N SER A 61 -7.38 3.66 -21.13
CA SER A 61 -5.94 3.38 -21.14
C SER A 61 -5.19 4.34 -20.22
N MET A 62 -4.33 3.81 -19.34
CA MET A 62 -3.47 4.63 -18.47
C MET A 62 -2.50 5.49 -19.27
N SER A 63 -2.06 5.03 -20.44
CA SER A 63 -1.19 5.77 -21.34
C SER A 63 -1.73 7.18 -21.70
N SER A 64 -3.06 7.36 -21.73
CA SER A 64 -3.72 8.63 -22.03
C SER A 64 -3.49 9.74 -21.01
N PHE A 65 -3.08 9.39 -19.78
CA PHE A 65 -2.79 10.34 -18.71
C PHE A 65 -1.30 10.74 -18.62
N ARG A 66 -0.43 10.17 -19.45
CA ARG A 66 1.00 10.51 -19.43
C ARG A 66 1.22 12.01 -19.65
N GLY A 67 2.14 12.59 -18.87
CA GLY A 67 2.48 14.02 -18.94
C GLY A 67 1.49 14.95 -18.22
N LYS A 68 0.45 14.41 -17.57
CA LYS A 68 -0.47 15.17 -16.70
C LYS A 68 -0.17 14.85 -15.24
N LEU A 69 -0.44 15.82 -14.35
CA LEU A 69 -0.49 15.54 -12.92
C LEU A 69 -1.67 14.59 -12.67
N LEU A 70 -1.39 13.41 -12.13
CA LEU A 70 -2.36 12.34 -11.93
C LEU A 70 -2.43 11.97 -10.44
N LEU A 71 -3.63 12.03 -9.86
CA LEU A 71 -3.94 11.51 -8.54
C LEU A 71 -4.80 10.25 -8.72
N VAL A 72 -4.34 9.12 -8.19
CA VAL A 72 -5.08 7.86 -8.20
C VAL A 72 -5.63 7.61 -6.81
N ASN A 73 -6.96 7.57 -6.69
CA ASN A 73 -7.65 7.23 -5.46
C ASN A 73 -8.15 5.78 -5.54
N PHE A 74 -7.78 4.95 -4.56
CA PHE A 74 -8.23 3.56 -4.46
C PHE A 74 -9.38 3.47 -3.45
N TRP A 75 -10.57 3.17 -3.93
CA TRP A 75 -11.75 2.98 -3.10
C TRP A 75 -12.61 1.83 -3.62
N ALA A 76 -13.56 1.40 -2.80
CA ALA A 76 -14.59 0.45 -3.20
C ALA A 76 -15.87 0.70 -2.40
N THR A 77 -17.02 0.33 -2.98
CA THR A 77 -18.35 0.52 -2.36
C THR A 77 -18.52 -0.22 -1.04
N TRP A 78 -17.71 -1.25 -0.81
CA TRP A 78 -17.71 -2.06 0.40
C TRP A 78 -16.66 -1.62 1.43
N CYS A 79 -15.89 -0.54 1.17
CA CYS A 79 -14.93 0.01 2.12
C CYS A 79 -15.54 1.22 2.85
N PRO A 80 -16.08 1.07 4.07
CA PRO A 80 -16.75 2.16 4.77
C PRO A 80 -15.90 3.42 4.97
N PRO A 81 -14.66 3.36 5.48
CA PRO A 81 -13.86 4.57 5.66
C PRO A 81 -13.48 5.23 4.32
N CYS A 82 -13.27 4.44 3.27
CA CYS A 82 -12.97 4.99 1.94
C CYS A 82 -14.14 5.82 1.39
N VAL A 83 -15.38 5.36 1.61
CA VAL A 83 -16.59 6.06 1.14
C VAL A 83 -16.84 7.33 1.95
N GLU A 84 -16.56 7.32 3.26
CA GLU A 84 -16.65 8.50 4.13
C GLU A 84 -15.66 9.61 3.74
N GLU A 85 -14.54 9.27 3.09
CA GLU A 85 -13.52 10.21 2.61
C GLU A 85 -13.80 10.80 1.22
N LEU A 86 -14.80 10.28 0.50
CA LEU A 86 -15.17 10.82 -0.81
C LEU A 86 -15.97 12.13 -0.66
N PRO A 87 -15.72 13.14 -1.51
CA PRO A 87 -16.34 14.46 -1.43
C PRO A 87 -17.85 14.46 -1.74
#